data_AF-A0AAW1U799-F1
#
_entry.id   AF-A0AAW1U799-F1
#
_cell.length_a   1.000
_cell.length_b   1.000
_cell.length_c   1.000
_cell.angle_alpha   90.00
_cell.angle_beta   90.00
_cell.angle_gamma   90.00
#
_symmetry.space_group_name_H-M   'P 1'
#
loop_
_entity.id
_entity.type
_entity.pdbx_description
1 polymer ?
#
loop_
_entity_poly.entity_id
_entity_poly.type
_entity_poly.pdbx_seq_one_letter_code
_entity_poly.pdbx_strand_id
1 'polypeptide(L)'
;MPYSWSNKPFHPKTEAFKDAKVCINPDGSLGRNLLCPVRISDQPEETLPDLESLSAALDFLEYRSNSSELLPYFLAVGFHKPHIPFKFPVKYLNLHPISKVKLPANHWRSYSLPPVAWNPWLDIRKRDDVMKLNVSFPFGRIPDFFMKRIIQYYDASVTYIDDLIGEILRKIEGTNTIVVVTSDHGWSAGEHGEFSKYSNFDIATRVPLIIHVPHLSEREVIIEQLTELVDLFPTLVDLTQVAHAIPLCDEKGTNKKLCTEGKSMVPLMTNAVKNFIGYYQVFILFQYINAM
;
A
#
# COMPACT_ATOMS: atom_id res chain seq x y z
N MET A 1 -19.28 12.30 -10.60
CA MET A 1 -18.58 11.44 -9.63
C MET A 1 -18.46 10.06 -10.27
N PRO A 2 -17.41 9.25 -10.00
CA PRO A 2 -17.49 7.84 -10.39
C PRO A 2 -18.78 7.28 -9.80
N TYR A 3 -19.49 6.42 -10.55
CA TYR A 3 -20.83 5.91 -10.20
C TYR A 3 -20.90 5.17 -8.85
N SER A 4 -19.76 4.98 -8.16
CA SER A 4 -19.57 3.99 -7.10
C SER A 4 -19.46 4.56 -5.68
N TRP A 5 -19.43 5.89 -5.48
CA TRP A 5 -19.22 6.49 -4.15
C TRP A 5 -20.34 7.44 -3.75
N SER A 6 -20.86 7.29 -2.52
CA SER A 6 -21.91 8.16 -1.96
C SER A 6 -21.41 9.57 -1.66
N ASN A 7 -20.11 9.73 -1.42
CA ASN A 7 -19.45 11.01 -1.18
C ASN A 7 -18.36 11.26 -2.22
N LYS A 8 -18.03 12.53 -2.44
CA LYS A 8 -16.86 12.89 -3.27
C LYS A 8 -15.59 12.33 -2.61
N PRO A 9 -14.76 11.54 -3.30
CA PRO A 9 -13.50 11.07 -2.75
C PRO A 9 -12.60 12.24 -2.31
N PHE A 10 -12.01 12.10 -1.12
CA PHE A 10 -10.99 13.03 -0.65
C PHE A 10 -9.68 12.76 -1.38
N HIS A 11 -9.03 13.83 -1.83
CA HIS A 11 -7.69 13.77 -2.41
C HIS A 11 -6.81 14.76 -1.66
N PRO A 12 -5.71 14.32 -1.04
CA PRO A 12 -4.83 15.21 -0.30
C PRO A 12 -4.25 16.26 -1.23
N LYS A 13 -4.32 17.53 -0.84
CA LYS A 13 -3.88 18.65 -1.69
C LYS A 13 -2.37 18.64 -1.86
N THR A 14 -1.63 18.19 -0.84
CA THR A 14 -0.17 18.15 -0.90
C THR A 14 0.40 17.09 -1.84
N GLU A 15 -0.43 16.21 -2.42
CA GLU A 15 0.05 15.30 -3.48
C GLU A 15 0.56 16.06 -4.70
N ALA A 16 0.05 17.27 -4.95
CA ALA A 16 0.59 18.18 -5.97
C ALA A 16 2.08 18.53 -5.74
N PHE A 17 2.60 18.39 -4.52
CA PHE A 17 3.99 18.64 -4.15
C PHE A 17 4.85 17.37 -4.06
N LYS A 18 4.35 16.23 -4.55
CA LYS A 18 5.10 14.95 -4.58
C LYS A 18 6.51 15.12 -5.14
N ASP A 19 6.68 15.88 -6.22
CA ASP A 19 7.97 16.11 -6.87
C ASP A 19 8.59 17.49 -6.58
N ALA A 20 8.06 18.23 -5.60
CA ALA A 20 8.65 19.49 -5.16
C ALA A 20 10.07 19.27 -4.59
N LYS A 21 10.96 20.25 -4.83
CA LYS A 21 12.32 20.31 -4.28
C LYS A 21 12.25 20.65 -2.80
N VAL A 22 12.11 19.63 -1.96
CA VAL A 22 12.00 19.77 -0.49
C VAL A 22 13.00 18.90 0.26
N CYS A 23 13.74 18.04 -0.44
CA CYS A 23 14.71 17.14 0.17
C CYS A 23 16.00 17.89 0.43
N ILE A 24 16.44 17.96 1.69
CA ILE A 24 17.66 18.67 2.07
C ILE A 24 18.87 17.83 1.66
N ASN A 25 19.72 18.39 0.80
CA ASN A 25 21.01 17.82 0.41
C ASN A 25 22.08 18.07 1.48
N PRO A 26 23.22 17.35 1.47
CA PRO A 26 24.32 17.58 2.41
C PRO A 26 24.90 19.01 2.37
N ASP A 27 24.76 19.70 1.24
CA ASP A 27 25.19 21.10 1.06
C ASP A 27 24.13 22.13 1.49
N GLY A 28 23.00 21.67 2.04
CA GLY A 28 21.87 22.50 2.47
C GLY A 28 20.91 22.91 1.35
N SER A 29 21.21 22.59 0.09
CA SER A 29 20.30 22.87 -1.04
C SER A 29 19.09 21.92 -1.04
N LEU A 30 18.01 22.32 -1.72
CA LEU A 30 16.82 21.48 -1.88
C LEU A 30 16.84 20.72 -3.22
N GLY A 31 16.63 19.42 -3.17
CA GLY A 31 16.62 18.52 -4.34
C GLY A 31 15.32 17.73 -4.50
N ARG A 32 15.14 17.12 -5.68
CA ARG A 32 14.10 16.11 -5.98
C ARG A 32 14.68 14.71 -5.80
N ASN A 33 15.14 14.43 -4.58
CA ASN A 33 15.81 13.19 -4.24
C ASN A 33 14.82 12.02 -4.13
N LEU A 34 15.30 10.80 -4.33
CA LEU A 34 14.61 9.56 -3.96
C LEU A 34 14.58 9.44 -2.44
N LEU A 35 15.72 9.67 -1.79
CA LEU A 35 15.92 9.59 -0.35
C LEU A 35 15.59 10.96 0.27
N CYS A 36 14.42 11.10 0.88
CA CYS A 36 13.88 12.40 1.25
C CYS A 36 13.22 12.40 2.64
N PRO A 37 13.97 12.22 3.75
CA PRO A 37 13.37 12.33 5.06
C PRO A 37 13.09 13.81 5.35
N VAL A 38 11.92 14.13 5.88
CA VAL A 38 11.49 15.53 6.02
C VAL A 38 11.17 15.91 7.46
N ARG A 39 11.29 17.20 7.76
CA ARG A 39 10.59 17.82 8.89
C ARG A 39 9.25 18.33 8.35
N ILE A 40 8.16 17.99 9.04
CA ILE A 40 6.80 18.34 8.61
C ILE A 40 6.63 19.86 8.50
N SER A 41 7.18 20.62 9.46
CA SER A 41 7.18 22.09 9.49
C SER A 41 7.80 22.75 8.25
N ASP A 42 8.62 22.02 7.51
CA ASP A 42 9.36 22.55 6.35
C ASP A 42 8.70 22.13 5.02
N GLN A 43 7.59 21.39 5.09
CA GLN A 43 6.85 20.94 3.90
C GLN A 43 5.80 21.97 3.49
N PRO A 44 5.42 22.04 2.20
CA PRO A 44 4.27 22.81 1.76
C PRO A 44 3.02 22.45 2.56
N GLU A 45 2.26 23.47 2.98
CA GLU A 45 1.09 23.33 3.86
C GLU A 45 1.39 22.68 5.22
N GLU A 46 2.68 22.59 5.61
CA GLU A 46 3.15 22.00 6.87
C GLU A 46 2.57 20.60 7.13
N THR A 47 2.35 19.81 6.07
CA THR A 47 1.78 18.46 6.14
C THR A 47 2.33 17.54 5.05
N LEU A 48 1.84 16.30 5.01
CA LEU A 48 2.12 15.30 4.00
C LEU A 48 0.81 14.69 3.48
N PRO A 49 0.79 14.13 2.25
CA PRO A 49 -0.43 13.57 1.69
C PRO A 49 -1.08 12.51 2.58
N ASP A 50 -0.26 11.68 3.22
CA ASP A 50 -0.72 10.60 4.08
C ASP A 50 -1.25 11.09 5.43
N LEU A 51 -0.77 12.24 5.94
CA LEU A 51 -1.32 12.89 7.13
C LEU A 51 -2.68 13.53 6.83
N GLU A 52 -2.83 14.13 5.64
CA GLU A 52 -4.12 14.63 5.17
C GLU A 52 -5.14 13.49 5.00
N SER A 53 -4.74 12.38 4.38
CA SER A 53 -5.59 11.19 4.26
C SER A 53 -5.99 10.62 5.61
N LEU A 54 -5.05 10.55 6.58
CA LEU A 54 -5.34 10.14 7.95
C LEU A 54 -6.38 11.08 8.60
N SER A 55 -6.17 12.39 8.52
CA SER A 55 -7.10 13.37 9.10
C SER A 55 -8.51 13.20 8.52
N ALA A 56 -8.63 13.10 7.20
CA ALA A 56 -9.93 12.91 6.54
C ALA A 56 -10.62 11.60 6.96
N ALA A 57 -9.86 10.52 7.15
CA ALA A 57 -10.40 9.26 7.63
C ALA A 57 -10.89 9.35 9.09
N LEU A 58 -10.10 9.98 9.97
CA LEU A 58 -10.47 10.18 11.38
C LEU A 58 -11.69 11.10 11.52
N ASP A 59 -11.76 12.19 10.75
CA ASP A 59 -12.91 13.10 10.71
C ASP A 59 -14.19 12.37 10.28
N PHE A 60 -14.08 11.51 9.27
CA PHE A 60 -15.20 10.67 8.83
C PHE A 60 -15.65 9.70 9.92
N LEU A 61 -14.72 9.02 10.59
CA LEU A 61 -15.03 8.07 11.65
C LEU A 61 -15.65 8.77 12.88
N GLU A 62 -15.15 9.95 13.24
CA GLU A 62 -15.71 10.80 14.31
C GLU A 62 -17.13 11.25 13.97
N TYR A 63 -17.37 11.71 12.74
CA TYR A 63 -18.72 12.04 12.28
C TYR A 63 -19.66 10.84 12.37
N ARG A 64 -19.18 9.65 12.00
CA ARG A 64 -19.98 8.42 12.06
C ARG A 64 -20.27 7.97 13.49
N SER A 65 -19.30 8.07 14.41
CA SER A 65 -19.52 7.69 15.82
C SER A 65 -20.52 8.62 16.52
N ASN A 66 -20.63 9.87 16.09
CA ASN A 66 -21.54 10.86 16.69
C ASN A 66 -22.92 10.93 16.01
N SER A 67 -23.12 10.20 14.91
CA SER A 67 -24.41 10.17 14.21
C SER A 67 -25.41 9.26 14.93
N SER A 68 -26.66 9.71 15.03
CA SER A 68 -27.78 8.88 15.52
C SER A 68 -28.23 7.82 14.51
N GLU A 69 -27.79 7.92 13.24
CA GLU A 69 -28.11 6.97 12.19
C GLU A 69 -27.08 5.83 12.14
N LEU A 70 -27.52 4.61 12.46
CA LEU A 70 -26.71 3.39 12.45
C LEU A 70 -26.48 2.81 11.03
N LEU A 71 -26.35 3.66 10.01
CA LEU A 71 -26.13 3.20 8.65
C LEU A 71 -24.71 2.61 8.49
N PRO A 72 -24.53 1.48 7.79
CA PRO A 72 -23.21 0.95 7.46
C PRO A 72 -22.43 1.91 6.54
N TYR A 73 -21.10 1.76 6.48
CA TYR A 73 -20.18 2.58 5.70
C TYR A 73 -19.16 1.68 4.99
N PHE A 74 -18.55 2.22 3.96
CA PHE A 74 -17.44 1.61 3.25
C PHE A 74 -16.38 2.70 3.09
N LEU A 75 -15.20 2.52 3.70
CA LEU A 75 -14.18 3.57 3.83
C LEU A 75 -12.82 3.10 3.28
N ALA A 76 -12.53 3.39 2.02
CA ALA A 76 -11.19 3.14 1.49
C ALA A 76 -10.22 4.28 1.86
N VAL A 77 -9.04 3.97 2.40
CA VAL A 77 -8.02 4.96 2.79
C VAL A 77 -6.69 4.66 2.10
N GLY A 78 -6.48 5.27 0.94
CA GLY A 78 -5.25 5.10 0.17
C GLY A 78 -4.07 5.89 0.73
N PHE A 79 -3.09 5.20 1.33
CA PHE A 79 -1.79 5.78 1.70
C PHE A 79 -0.77 5.69 0.55
N HIS A 80 -0.07 6.78 0.30
CA HIS A 80 0.93 6.93 -0.76
C HIS A 80 2.26 6.29 -0.40
N LYS A 81 2.74 6.34 0.84
CA LYS A 81 3.98 5.62 1.21
C LYS A 81 3.72 4.11 1.25
N PRO A 82 4.73 3.27 0.92
CA PRO A 82 6.14 3.58 0.66
C PRO A 82 6.47 3.94 -0.80
N HIS A 83 5.52 4.32 -1.66
CA HIS A 83 5.83 4.73 -3.04
C HIS A 83 6.85 5.90 -3.08
N ILE A 84 7.65 5.97 -4.14
CA ILE A 84 8.66 7.03 -4.34
C ILE A 84 8.04 8.43 -4.55
N PRO A 85 8.75 9.52 -4.23
CA PRO A 85 9.98 9.54 -3.42
C PRO A 85 9.67 9.18 -1.95
N PHE A 86 10.69 8.72 -1.22
CA PHE A 86 10.54 8.33 0.18
C PHE A 86 10.49 9.56 1.09
N LYS A 87 9.35 10.27 1.02
CA LYS A 87 8.99 11.45 1.83
C LYS A 87 8.21 11.02 3.07
N PHE A 88 8.88 11.01 4.21
CA PHE A 88 8.30 10.65 5.50
C PHE A 88 8.98 11.44 6.64
N PRO A 89 8.34 11.59 7.81
CA PRO A 89 8.93 12.31 8.94
C PRO A 89 10.25 11.69 9.42
N VAL A 90 11.30 12.49 9.56
CA VAL A 90 12.67 12.01 9.88
C VAL A 90 12.76 11.13 11.13
N LYS A 91 11.83 11.27 12.09
CA LYS A 91 11.76 10.43 13.29
C LYS A 91 11.69 8.93 12.96
N TYR A 92 11.05 8.54 11.85
CA TYR A 92 10.94 7.14 11.44
C TYR A 92 12.26 6.56 10.95
N LEU A 93 13.14 7.39 10.38
CA LEU A 93 14.46 6.93 9.92
C LEU A 93 15.32 6.44 11.10
N ASN A 94 15.15 7.04 12.28
CA ASN A 94 15.92 6.71 13.47
C ASN A 94 15.61 5.30 14.01
N LEU A 95 14.44 4.74 13.68
CA LEU A 95 14.04 3.39 14.06
C LEU A 95 14.76 2.31 13.23
N HIS A 96 15.34 2.71 12.10
CA HIS A 96 15.96 1.82 11.11
C HIS A 96 17.45 2.14 10.96
N PRO A 97 18.32 1.76 11.92
CA PRO A 97 19.74 2.06 11.81
C PRO A 97 20.37 1.34 10.61
N ILE A 98 21.10 2.09 9.78
CA ILE A 98 21.70 1.58 8.53
C ILE A 98 22.61 0.36 8.72
N SER A 99 23.21 0.20 9.92
CA SER A 99 24.06 -0.94 10.27
C SER A 99 23.30 -2.27 10.34
N LYS A 100 21.98 -2.24 10.56
CA LYS A 100 21.12 -3.43 10.58
C LYS A 100 20.58 -3.79 9.18
N VAL A 101 20.72 -2.91 8.20
CA VAL A 101 20.20 -3.13 6.85
C VAL A 101 21.08 -4.12 6.09
N LYS A 102 20.46 -5.19 5.63
CA LYS A 102 21.09 -6.24 4.81
C LYS A 102 20.65 -6.08 3.36
N LEU A 103 21.59 -6.33 2.44
CA LEU A 103 21.26 -6.44 1.03
C LEU A 103 20.63 -7.81 0.75
N PRO A 104 19.70 -7.92 -0.22
CA PRO A 104 19.20 -9.20 -0.67
C PRO A 104 20.33 -10.12 -1.12
N ALA A 105 20.22 -11.42 -0.86
CA ALA A 105 21.27 -12.39 -1.22
C ALA A 105 21.48 -12.50 -2.75
N ASN A 106 20.53 -12.02 -3.54
CA ASN A 106 20.50 -12.06 -5.01
C ASN A 106 20.46 -10.65 -5.61
N HIS A 107 21.12 -9.65 -4.99
CA HIS A 107 21.02 -8.24 -5.36
C HIS A 107 21.80 -7.84 -6.65
N TRP A 108 21.91 -8.77 -7.59
CA TRP A 108 22.56 -8.60 -8.89
C TRP A 108 21.73 -9.29 -9.99
N ARG A 109 21.86 -8.78 -11.21
CA ARG A 109 21.21 -9.39 -12.37
C ARG A 109 21.83 -10.76 -12.66
N SER A 110 20.99 -11.79 -12.69
CA SER A 110 21.42 -13.11 -13.15
C SER A 110 21.71 -13.10 -14.65
N TYR A 111 22.77 -13.80 -15.09
CA TYR A 111 23.02 -14.04 -16.51
C TYR A 111 21.89 -14.83 -17.19
N SER A 112 21.13 -15.62 -16.42
CA SER A 112 20.00 -16.40 -16.92
C SER A 112 18.70 -15.60 -17.06
N LEU A 113 18.63 -14.36 -16.55
CA LEU A 113 17.43 -13.53 -16.66
C LEU A 113 17.32 -12.97 -18.09
N PRO A 114 16.34 -13.39 -18.92
CA PRO A 114 16.24 -12.88 -20.27
C PRO A 114 15.94 -11.37 -20.27
N PRO A 115 16.51 -10.58 -21.20
CA PRO A 115 16.32 -9.13 -21.23
C PRO A 115 14.85 -8.68 -21.32
N VAL A 116 13.96 -9.49 -21.90
CA VAL A 116 12.51 -9.20 -21.98
C VAL A 116 11.83 -9.18 -20.62
N ALA A 117 12.36 -9.92 -19.64
CA ALA A 117 11.85 -9.95 -18.27
C ALA A 117 12.52 -8.90 -17.36
N TRP A 118 13.46 -8.12 -17.90
CA TRP A 118 14.19 -7.08 -17.14
C TRP A 118 13.43 -5.76 -17.16
N ASN A 119 13.28 -5.15 -15.99
CA ASN A 119 12.76 -3.80 -15.89
C ASN A 119 13.89 -2.77 -15.64
N PRO A 120 13.98 -1.67 -16.41
CA PRO A 120 15.09 -0.71 -16.30
C PRO A 120 14.89 0.39 -15.23
N TRP A 121 13.78 0.35 -14.48
CA TRP A 121 13.47 1.23 -13.34
C TRP A 121 13.69 2.73 -13.63
N LEU A 122 13.13 3.21 -14.74
CA LEU A 122 13.38 4.57 -15.27
C LEU A 122 13.01 5.70 -14.29
N ASP A 123 11.98 5.52 -13.46
CA ASP A 123 11.48 6.62 -12.63
C ASP A 123 12.40 6.96 -11.47
N ILE A 124 13.05 5.99 -10.84
CA ILE A 124 14.03 6.28 -9.80
C ILE A 124 15.30 6.92 -10.38
N ARG A 125 15.66 6.60 -11.64
CA ARG A 125 16.83 7.20 -12.32
C ARG A 125 16.71 8.70 -12.55
N LYS A 126 15.48 9.24 -12.55
CA LYS A 126 15.20 10.68 -12.73
C LYS A 126 15.39 11.49 -11.43
N ARG A 127 15.64 10.84 -10.29
CA ARG A 127 15.81 11.49 -8.98
C ARG A 127 17.22 12.07 -8.86
N ASP A 128 17.34 13.28 -8.33
CA ASP A 128 18.59 14.05 -8.37
C ASP A 128 19.77 13.32 -7.70
N ASP A 129 19.51 12.61 -6.60
CA ASP A 129 20.49 11.78 -5.87
C ASP A 129 20.87 10.50 -6.61
N VAL A 130 19.94 9.88 -7.35
CA VAL A 130 20.22 8.70 -8.19
C VAL A 130 20.97 9.10 -9.46
N MET A 131 20.63 10.24 -10.09
CA MET A 131 21.33 10.75 -11.26
C MET A 131 22.82 10.99 -10.98
N LYS A 132 23.15 11.51 -9.79
CA LYS A 132 24.54 11.74 -9.35
C LYS A 132 25.38 10.47 -9.23
N LEU A 133 24.75 9.30 -9.10
CA LEU A 133 25.45 8.01 -9.08
C LEU A 133 25.97 7.60 -10.47
N ASN A 134 25.49 8.24 -11.55
CA ASN A 134 25.87 7.96 -12.93
C ASN A 134 25.79 6.46 -13.30
N VAL A 135 24.71 5.80 -12.87
CA VAL A 135 24.52 4.36 -13.08
C VAL A 135 24.26 4.09 -14.56
N SER A 136 25.03 3.18 -15.17
CA SER A 136 24.89 2.85 -16.58
C SER A 136 23.49 2.31 -16.92
N PHE A 137 23.06 2.55 -18.16
CA PHE A 137 21.78 2.09 -18.68
C PHE A 137 21.99 0.90 -19.66
N PRO A 138 21.09 -0.11 -19.70
CA PRO A 138 19.93 -0.33 -18.83
C PRO A 138 20.22 -1.19 -17.59
N PHE A 139 21.41 -1.81 -17.52
CA PHE A 139 21.74 -2.86 -16.54
C PHE A 139 22.69 -2.40 -15.43
N GLY A 140 23.10 -1.13 -15.41
CA GLY A 140 24.01 -0.62 -14.39
C GLY A 140 23.43 -0.83 -13.00
N ARG A 141 24.28 -1.23 -12.06
CA ARG A 141 23.88 -1.53 -10.69
C ARG A 141 23.94 -0.29 -9.81
N ILE A 142 22.93 -0.07 -8.98
CA ILE A 142 23.02 0.92 -7.90
C ILE A 142 24.10 0.45 -6.92
N PRO A 143 25.06 1.32 -6.52
CA PRO A 143 26.09 0.97 -5.54
C PRO A 143 25.51 0.50 -4.21
N ASP A 144 26.15 -0.48 -3.57
CA ASP A 144 25.66 -1.14 -2.35
C ASP A 144 25.33 -0.16 -1.22
N PHE A 145 26.16 0.86 -1.03
CA PHE A 145 25.91 1.87 0.01
C PHE A 145 24.59 2.63 -0.22
N PHE A 146 24.24 2.89 -1.48
CA PHE A 146 23.00 3.60 -1.83
C PHE A 146 21.81 2.65 -1.82
N MET A 147 21.99 1.40 -2.27
CA MET A 147 20.96 0.35 -2.19
C MET A 147 20.54 0.09 -0.73
N LYS A 148 21.50 0.00 0.20
CA LYS A 148 21.17 -0.09 1.64
C LYS A 148 20.35 1.11 2.12
N ARG A 149 20.63 2.31 1.63
CA ARG A 149 19.82 3.49 1.97
C ARG A 149 18.42 3.44 1.36
N ILE A 150 18.27 2.93 0.13
CA ILE A 150 16.94 2.71 -0.46
C ILE A 150 16.11 1.79 0.44
N ILE A 151 16.66 0.64 0.84
CA ILE A 151 15.99 -0.32 1.73
C ILE A 151 15.65 0.34 3.08
N GLN A 152 16.61 1.02 3.70
CA GLN A 152 16.39 1.74 4.96
C GLN A 152 15.22 2.73 4.89
N TYR A 153 15.13 3.48 3.79
CA TYR A 153 14.10 4.50 3.60
C TYR A 153 12.75 3.90 3.22
N TYR A 154 12.75 2.79 2.49
CA TYR A 154 11.56 2.00 2.25
C TYR A 154 10.99 1.50 3.58
N ASP A 155 11.80 0.85 4.42
CA ASP A 155 11.41 0.33 5.73
C ASP A 155 10.90 1.45 6.66
N ALA A 156 11.58 2.60 6.68
CA ALA A 156 11.12 3.76 7.45
C ALA A 156 9.78 4.33 6.94
N SER A 157 9.56 4.31 5.63
CA SER A 157 8.28 4.69 5.03
C SER A 157 7.16 3.71 5.39
N VAL A 158 7.48 2.41 5.47
CA VAL A 158 6.53 1.38 5.92
C VAL A 158 6.16 1.59 7.39
N THR A 159 7.13 1.80 8.28
CA THR A 159 6.84 2.11 9.70
C THR A 159 6.03 3.39 9.88
N TYR A 160 6.29 4.40 9.04
CA TYR A 160 5.45 5.61 9.02
C TYR A 160 3.98 5.27 8.72
N ILE A 161 3.71 4.43 7.72
CA ILE A 161 2.33 4.04 7.38
C ILE A 161 1.72 3.11 8.44
N ASP A 162 2.49 2.22 9.02
CA ASP A 162 2.07 1.38 10.15
C ASP A 162 1.53 2.22 11.32
N ASP A 163 2.26 3.27 11.70
CA ASP A 163 1.80 4.24 12.71
C ASP A 163 0.45 4.89 12.35
N LEU A 164 0.28 5.33 11.09
CA LEU A 164 -0.97 5.98 10.64
C LEU A 164 -2.15 5.00 10.59
N ILE A 165 -1.91 3.76 10.16
CA ILE A 165 -2.90 2.69 10.21
C ILE A 165 -3.31 2.46 11.67
N GLY A 166 -2.35 2.42 12.59
CA GLY A 166 -2.59 2.29 14.03
C GLY A 166 -3.52 3.36 14.60
N GLU A 167 -3.42 4.61 14.15
CA GLU A 167 -4.35 5.69 14.54
C GLU A 167 -5.80 5.40 14.11
N ILE A 168 -5.99 4.89 12.89
CA ILE A 168 -7.32 4.52 12.38
C ILE A 168 -7.86 3.32 13.14
N LEU A 169 -7.05 2.28 13.34
CA LEU A 169 -7.46 1.05 14.03
C LEU A 169 -7.91 1.33 15.46
N ARG A 170 -7.21 2.21 16.20
CA ARG A 170 -7.63 2.64 17.54
C ARG A 170 -9.03 3.27 17.56
N LYS A 171 -9.43 3.95 16.48
CA LYS A 171 -10.74 4.62 16.40
C LYS A 171 -11.90 3.64 16.20
N ILE A 172 -11.62 2.45 15.65
CA ILE A 172 -12.61 1.41 15.35
C ILE A 172 -12.42 0.15 16.21
N GLU A 173 -11.59 0.23 17.25
CA GLU A 173 -11.37 -0.88 18.17
C GLU A 173 -12.68 -1.26 18.88
N GLY A 174 -13.00 -2.55 18.91
CA GLY A 174 -14.22 -3.07 19.54
C GLY A 174 -15.51 -2.80 18.75
N THR A 175 -15.43 -2.20 17.56
CA THR A 175 -16.60 -2.04 16.68
C THR A 175 -16.79 -3.27 15.80
N ASN A 176 -18.00 -3.46 15.27
CA ASN A 176 -18.28 -4.52 14.30
C ASN A 176 -17.82 -4.10 12.88
N THR A 177 -16.51 -3.87 12.71
CA THR A 177 -15.87 -3.41 11.46
C THR A 177 -14.99 -4.51 10.88
N ILE A 178 -15.19 -4.84 9.60
CA ILE A 178 -14.23 -5.65 8.84
C ILE A 178 -13.01 -4.78 8.53
N VAL A 179 -11.80 -5.31 8.61
CA VAL A 179 -10.59 -4.56 8.25
C VAL A 179 -9.83 -5.34 7.22
N VAL A 180 -9.49 -4.70 6.10
CA VAL A 180 -8.64 -5.30 5.06
C VAL A 180 -7.36 -4.45 4.94
N VAL A 181 -6.21 -5.07 5.14
CA VAL A 181 -4.91 -4.43 4.87
C VAL A 181 -4.28 -5.17 3.70
N THR A 182 -4.00 -4.43 2.62
CA THR A 182 -3.41 -4.97 1.40
C THR A 182 -2.54 -3.93 0.68
N SER A 183 -1.76 -4.38 -0.31
CA SER A 183 -1.09 -3.52 -1.29
C SER A 183 -1.69 -3.75 -2.69
N ASP A 184 -1.45 -2.82 -3.61
CA ASP A 184 -1.77 -2.97 -5.03
C ASP A 184 -0.72 -3.85 -5.75
N HIS A 185 0.54 -3.72 -5.37
CA HIS A 185 1.67 -4.51 -5.86
C HIS A 185 2.84 -4.53 -4.85
N GLY A 186 3.88 -5.32 -5.14
CA GLY A 186 5.15 -5.33 -4.41
C GLY A 186 6.16 -4.31 -4.95
N TRP A 187 7.38 -4.27 -4.40
CA TRP A 187 8.41 -3.33 -4.86
C TRP A 187 9.81 -3.92 -4.65
N SER A 188 10.52 -4.21 -5.73
CA SER A 188 11.91 -4.66 -5.68
C SER A 188 12.82 -3.57 -5.13
N ALA A 189 13.67 -3.93 -4.16
CA ALA A 189 14.60 -3.04 -3.49
C ALA A 189 16.07 -3.47 -3.71
N GLY A 190 16.33 -4.15 -4.82
CA GLY A 190 17.64 -4.62 -5.24
C GLY A 190 17.65 -6.09 -5.68
N GLU A 191 16.63 -6.88 -5.35
CA GLU A 191 16.50 -8.28 -5.77
C GLU A 191 16.64 -8.41 -7.28
N HIS A 192 17.46 -9.38 -7.72
CA HIS A 192 17.82 -9.57 -9.12
C HIS A 192 18.47 -8.34 -9.78
N GLY A 193 18.95 -7.36 -9.00
CA GLY A 193 19.44 -6.08 -9.50
C GLY A 193 18.32 -5.12 -9.93
N GLU A 194 17.06 -5.48 -9.71
CA GLU A 194 15.89 -4.71 -10.07
C GLU A 194 15.44 -3.76 -8.96
N PHE A 195 14.79 -2.68 -9.36
CA PHE A 195 14.06 -1.79 -8.47
C PHE A 195 12.64 -1.59 -9.02
N SER A 196 11.72 -1.09 -8.19
CA SER A 196 10.33 -0.84 -8.61
C SER A 196 9.52 -2.13 -8.84
N LYS A 197 8.45 -2.08 -9.64
CA LYS A 197 7.37 -3.08 -9.64
C LYS A 197 7.10 -3.73 -11.00
N TYR A 198 7.79 -3.29 -12.06
CA TYR A 198 7.44 -3.64 -13.44
C TYR A 198 7.98 -5.03 -13.82
N SER A 199 7.65 -6.05 -13.02
CA SER A 199 8.26 -7.38 -13.06
C SER A 199 7.24 -8.45 -12.65
N ASN A 200 7.48 -9.69 -13.09
CA ASN A 200 6.67 -10.85 -12.70
C ASN A 200 7.30 -11.65 -11.54
N PHE A 201 8.41 -11.19 -10.97
CA PHE A 201 8.96 -11.78 -9.76
C PHE A 201 8.00 -11.64 -8.59
N ASP A 202 8.00 -12.63 -7.68
CA ASP A 202 7.20 -12.61 -6.45
C ASP A 202 7.38 -11.31 -5.66
N ILE A 203 8.57 -10.71 -5.65
CA ILE A 203 8.83 -9.44 -4.95
C ILE A 203 7.99 -8.27 -5.50
N ALA A 204 7.62 -8.31 -6.79
CA ALA A 204 6.81 -7.30 -7.44
C ALA A 204 5.31 -7.63 -7.44
N THR A 205 4.93 -8.90 -7.33
CA THR A 205 3.53 -9.35 -7.45
C THR A 205 2.89 -9.82 -6.14
N ARG A 206 3.68 -10.28 -5.16
CA ARG A 206 3.19 -10.73 -3.87
C ARG A 206 2.91 -9.52 -2.96
N VAL A 207 1.69 -9.45 -2.45
CA VAL A 207 1.21 -8.38 -1.57
C VAL A 207 0.82 -8.93 -0.20
N PRO A 208 0.90 -8.12 0.88
CA PRO A 208 0.21 -8.47 2.12
C PRO A 208 -1.30 -8.52 1.86
N LEU A 209 -1.99 -9.46 2.51
CA LEU A 209 -3.45 -9.50 2.54
C LEU A 209 -3.88 -10.00 3.93
N ILE A 210 -4.33 -9.07 4.76
CA ILE A 210 -4.81 -9.34 6.12
C ILE A 210 -6.28 -8.94 6.16
N ILE A 211 -7.14 -9.86 6.63
CA ILE A 211 -8.57 -9.63 6.75
C ILE A 211 -9.00 -9.94 8.17
N HIS A 212 -9.37 -8.90 8.92
CA HIS A 212 -10.05 -9.04 10.20
C HIS A 212 -11.57 -9.04 9.96
N VAL A 213 -12.25 -10.08 10.45
CA VAL A 213 -13.71 -10.14 10.46
C VAL A 213 -14.13 -10.29 11.93
N PRO A 214 -14.87 -9.33 12.50
CA PRO A 214 -15.37 -9.42 13.87
C PRO A 214 -16.10 -10.73 14.11
N HIS A 215 -15.90 -11.36 15.27
CA HIS A 215 -16.56 -12.61 15.66
C HIS A 215 -16.28 -13.84 14.79
N LEU A 216 -15.43 -13.75 13.76
CA LEU A 216 -15.05 -14.92 12.97
C LEU A 216 -14.01 -15.76 13.72
N SER A 217 -12.92 -15.17 14.20
CA SER A 217 -11.85 -15.88 14.91
C SER A 217 -11.19 -14.97 15.93
N GLU A 218 -11.04 -15.47 17.17
CA GLU A 218 -10.26 -14.84 18.25
C GLU A 218 -8.75 -15.14 18.12
N ARG A 219 -8.36 -16.04 17.20
CA ARG A 219 -6.97 -16.41 16.94
C ARG A 219 -6.51 -15.96 15.56
N GLU A 220 -5.21 -15.73 15.43
CA GLU A 220 -4.56 -15.59 14.13
C GLU A 220 -4.69 -16.90 13.32
N VAL A 221 -5.01 -16.76 12.04
CA VAL A 221 -5.14 -17.88 11.10
C VAL A 221 -4.37 -17.54 9.84
N ILE A 222 -3.44 -18.42 9.46
CA ILE A 222 -2.64 -18.30 8.24
C ILE A 222 -3.27 -19.20 7.16
N ILE A 223 -3.57 -18.60 6.01
CA ILE A 223 -4.10 -19.28 4.83
C ILE A 223 -2.97 -19.30 3.79
N GLU A 224 -2.49 -20.48 3.44
CA GLU A 224 -1.37 -20.67 2.49
C GLU A 224 -1.84 -20.88 1.04
N GLN A 225 -3.14 -21.02 0.82
CA GLN A 225 -3.72 -21.13 -0.51
C GLN A 225 -3.45 -19.88 -1.35
N LEU A 226 -3.21 -20.08 -2.64
CA LEU A 226 -3.06 -18.98 -3.59
C LEU A 226 -4.38 -18.19 -3.71
N THR A 227 -4.28 -16.88 -3.55
CA THR A 227 -5.37 -15.92 -3.70
C THR A 227 -4.88 -14.75 -4.56
N GLU A 228 -5.80 -14.06 -5.21
CA GLU A 228 -5.50 -12.92 -6.09
C GLU A 228 -6.27 -11.68 -5.62
N LEU A 229 -5.77 -10.47 -5.93
CA LEU A 229 -6.48 -9.23 -5.55
C LEU A 229 -7.89 -9.12 -6.16
N VAL A 230 -8.14 -9.79 -7.29
CA VAL A 230 -9.47 -9.87 -7.91
C VAL A 230 -10.50 -10.62 -7.05
N ASP A 231 -10.03 -11.47 -6.13
CA ASP A 231 -10.87 -12.21 -5.18
C ASP A 231 -11.47 -11.30 -4.10
N LEU A 232 -10.89 -10.12 -3.88
CA LEU A 232 -11.32 -9.23 -2.80
C LEU A 232 -12.75 -8.72 -3.00
N PHE A 233 -13.13 -8.36 -4.23
CA PHE A 233 -14.48 -7.86 -4.51
C PHE A 233 -15.58 -8.88 -4.15
N PRO A 234 -15.60 -10.12 -4.68
CA PRO A 234 -16.60 -11.11 -4.30
C PRO A 234 -16.49 -11.54 -2.83
N THR A 235 -15.28 -11.56 -2.25
CA THR A 235 -15.11 -11.83 -0.82
C THR A 235 -15.84 -10.80 0.04
N LEU A 236 -15.70 -9.51 -0.27
CA LEU A 236 -16.36 -8.45 0.47
C LEU A 236 -17.88 -8.47 0.28
N VAL A 237 -18.38 -8.79 -0.91
CA VAL A 237 -19.82 -8.98 -1.11
C VAL A 237 -20.34 -10.13 -0.24
N ASP A 238 -19.63 -11.26 -0.21
CA ASP A 238 -20.03 -12.42 0.61
C ASP A 238 -19.91 -12.15 2.12
N LEU A 239 -18.87 -11.45 2.58
CA LEU A 239 -18.74 -11.11 4.00
C LEU A 239 -19.84 -10.13 4.46
N THR A 240 -20.22 -9.21 3.59
CA THR A 240 -21.18 -8.14 3.92
C THR A 240 -22.63 -8.50 3.64
N GLN A 241 -22.88 -9.51 2.82
CA GLN A 241 -24.23 -9.93 2.38
C GLN A 241 -25.04 -8.76 1.78
N VAL A 242 -24.36 -7.74 1.25
CA VAL A 242 -24.99 -6.54 0.68
C VAL A 242 -25.77 -6.84 -0.61
N ALA A 243 -25.41 -7.93 -1.27
CA ALA A 243 -26.08 -8.49 -2.43
C ALA A 243 -25.98 -10.03 -2.36
N HIS A 244 -26.77 -10.70 -3.20
CA HIS A 244 -26.52 -12.12 -3.49
C HIS A 244 -25.13 -12.31 -4.13
N ALA A 245 -24.64 -13.55 -4.10
CA ALA A 245 -23.36 -13.91 -4.71
C ALA A 245 -23.23 -13.32 -6.13
N ILE A 246 -22.13 -12.59 -6.35
CA ILE A 246 -21.89 -11.90 -7.62
C ILE A 246 -21.70 -12.94 -8.72
N PRO A 247 -22.42 -12.84 -9.86
CA PRO A 247 -22.27 -13.79 -10.95
C PRO A 247 -20.90 -13.67 -11.61
N LEU A 248 -20.43 -14.77 -12.19
CA LEU A 248 -19.20 -14.76 -12.99
C LEU A 248 -19.37 -13.90 -14.25
N CYS A 249 -18.29 -13.22 -14.63
CA CYS A 249 -18.19 -12.53 -15.91
C CYS A 249 -18.25 -13.56 -17.05
N ASP A 250 -18.83 -13.16 -18.19
CA ASP A 250 -18.76 -13.99 -19.41
C ASP A 250 -17.37 -13.85 -20.03
N GLU A 251 -16.97 -14.81 -20.88
CA GLU A 251 -15.62 -14.86 -21.50
C GLU A 251 -15.25 -13.59 -22.30
N LYS A 252 -16.23 -12.75 -22.63
CA LYS A 252 -16.03 -11.51 -23.37
C LYS A 252 -15.98 -10.27 -22.49
N GLY A 253 -16.39 -10.34 -21.21
CA GLY A 253 -16.34 -9.26 -20.23
C GLY A 253 -17.10 -7.97 -20.60
N THR A 254 -17.83 -7.95 -21.71
CA THR A 254 -18.22 -6.69 -22.38
C THR A 254 -19.65 -6.25 -22.13
N ASN A 255 -20.52 -7.11 -21.59
CA ASN A 255 -21.96 -6.84 -21.53
C ASN A 255 -22.61 -6.86 -20.14
N LYS A 256 -21.88 -7.18 -19.06
CA LYS A 256 -22.42 -7.17 -17.69
C LYS A 256 -21.83 -6.02 -16.86
N LYS A 257 -22.71 -5.18 -16.33
CA LYS A 257 -22.32 -4.08 -15.42
C LYS A 257 -21.86 -4.55 -14.04
N LEU A 258 -22.27 -5.75 -13.61
CA LEU A 258 -21.95 -6.33 -12.31
C LEU A 258 -21.64 -7.82 -12.51
N CYS A 259 -20.37 -8.19 -12.37
CA CYS A 259 -19.88 -9.56 -12.39
C CYS A 259 -18.51 -9.62 -11.70
N THR A 260 -17.97 -10.82 -11.49
CA THR A 260 -16.62 -11.03 -10.96
C THR A 260 -15.87 -12.09 -11.75
N GLU A 261 -14.55 -11.95 -11.88
CA GLU A 261 -13.64 -13.00 -12.36
C GLU A 261 -12.91 -13.71 -11.21
N GLY A 262 -12.99 -13.16 -9.99
CA GLY A 262 -12.39 -13.71 -8.79
C GLY A 262 -13.27 -14.74 -8.10
N LYS A 263 -12.73 -15.35 -7.06
CA LYS A 263 -13.40 -16.32 -6.19
C LYS A 263 -13.41 -15.81 -4.76
N SER A 264 -14.57 -15.82 -4.13
CA SER A 264 -14.69 -15.44 -2.72
C SER A 264 -13.79 -16.31 -1.84
N MET A 265 -13.05 -15.65 -0.94
CA MET A 265 -12.18 -16.27 0.06
C MET A 265 -12.94 -16.73 1.32
N VAL A 266 -14.22 -16.41 1.46
CA VAL A 266 -15.03 -16.80 2.64
C VAL A 266 -15.00 -18.31 2.91
N PRO A 267 -15.10 -19.22 1.91
CA PRO A 267 -14.93 -20.64 2.14
C PRO A 267 -13.54 -21.01 2.70
N LEU A 268 -12.47 -20.33 2.28
CA LEU A 268 -11.12 -20.56 2.82
C LEU A 268 -11.06 -20.13 4.29
N MET A 269 -11.55 -18.94 4.59
CA MET A 269 -11.57 -18.37 5.95
C MET A 269 -12.38 -19.24 6.91
N THR A 270 -13.61 -19.60 6.54
CA THR A 270 -14.50 -20.42 7.36
C THR A 270 -13.98 -21.84 7.58
N ASN A 271 -13.43 -22.48 6.54
CA ASN A 271 -12.82 -23.80 6.66
C ASN A 271 -11.58 -23.80 7.56
N ALA A 272 -10.81 -22.72 7.57
CA ALA A 272 -9.65 -22.58 8.44
C ALA A 272 -10.04 -22.35 9.91
N VAL A 273 -11.25 -21.82 10.15
CA VAL A 273 -11.72 -21.45 11.49
C VAL A 273 -12.61 -22.53 12.14
N LYS A 274 -13.38 -23.33 11.37
CA LYS A 274 -14.31 -24.37 11.84
C LYS A 274 -15.08 -24.05 13.14
N ASN A 275 -16.08 -23.16 13.00
CA ASN A 275 -17.40 -23.10 13.64
C ASN A 275 -17.83 -21.64 13.81
N PHE A 276 -18.51 -21.02 12.83
CA PHE A 276 -19.53 -20.01 13.18
C PHE A 276 -20.55 -19.71 12.07
N ILE A 277 -21.76 -19.39 12.56
CA ILE A 277 -22.96 -18.87 11.92
C ILE A 277 -23.18 -17.48 12.53
N GLY A 278 -23.16 -16.40 11.75
CA GLY A 278 -23.51 -15.08 12.29
C GLY A 278 -23.35 -13.96 11.26
N TYR A 279 -24.33 -13.06 11.23
CA TYR A 279 -24.43 -11.93 10.30
C TYR A 279 -23.56 -10.76 10.74
N TYR A 280 -22.90 -10.10 9.78
CA TYR A 280 -21.98 -8.99 10.03
C TYR A 280 -22.55 -7.67 9.50
N GLN A 281 -22.47 -6.59 10.29
CA GLN A 281 -22.58 -5.22 9.80
C GLN A 281 -21.22 -4.72 9.28
N VAL A 282 -21.27 -3.92 8.22
CA VAL A 282 -20.19 -3.64 7.27
C VAL A 282 -19.40 -2.41 7.64
N PHE A 283 -18.07 -2.49 7.63
CA PHE A 283 -17.11 -1.38 7.45
C PHE A 283 -15.78 -1.98 6.96
N ILE A 284 -15.02 -1.34 6.06
CA ILE A 284 -13.77 -1.87 5.46
C ILE A 284 -12.79 -0.70 5.31
N LEU A 285 -11.58 -0.82 5.86
CA LEU A 285 -10.40 -0.01 5.52
C LEU A 285 -9.72 -0.66 4.30
N PHE A 286 -9.24 0.13 3.34
CA PHE A 286 -8.31 -0.32 2.29
C PHE A 286 -7.02 0.45 2.46
N GLN A 287 -5.87 -0.19 2.23
CA GLN A 287 -4.64 0.51 1.88
C GLN A 287 -4.45 0.43 0.36
N TYR A 288 -4.29 1.59 -0.26
CA TYR A 288 -4.07 1.77 -1.69
C TYR A 288 -2.69 2.39 -1.86
N ILE A 289 -1.66 1.60 -2.20
CA ILE A 289 -0.38 2.18 -2.59
C ILE A 289 -0.56 2.65 -4.04
N ASN A 290 -0.79 3.94 -4.25
CA ASN A 290 -0.90 4.47 -5.61
C ASN A 290 0.50 4.51 -6.26
N ALA A 291 0.74 3.65 -7.25
CA ALA A 291 1.63 4.00 -8.35
C ALA A 291 0.83 4.79 -9.40
N MET A 292 0.94 6.13 -9.35
CA MET A 292 0.59 6.99 -10.49
C MET A 292 1.43 6.62 -11.72
#